data_AF-A0A952I6J9-F1
#
_entry.id   AF-A0A952I6J9-F1
#
_cell.length_a   1.000
_cell.length_b   1.000
_cell.length_c   1.000
_cell.angle_alpha   90.00
_cell.angle_beta   90.00
_cell.angle_gamma   90.00
#
_symmetry.space_group_name_H-M   'P 1'
#
loop_
_entity.id
_entity.type
_entity.pdbx_description
1 polymer ?
#
loop_
_entity_poly.entity_id
_entity_poly.type
_entity_poly.pdbx_seq_one_letter_code
_entity_poly.pdbx_strand_id
1 'polypeptide(L)'
;MSTTILINELIFWITFILLNGIHYLINYIFNIKNSSFWPFISDYKTIRQLGISFSVNQDIFRYSVEISLFLILSRIIDISILSIPFIIYYFIVLFFNLYQYSFRKIYEYEPNFYNDSKLIKSGFAIVWHESKWKVILYSIMVIMGISIFSNGIAFYLEFTLKTPPTFLFYGFLILWTFPLLRAAQKNRFYLNYPIDLYLRYHFTTIEIIQNIKRSLVNQEIFKKKIGKEFNAKRKLIEFKLKENPPNVHFIFIESYGAYFFKEESLSSISHEKFYGFQNELKEKGWQTRSNYSVSPTTGGQSWLTYSSFLFGLRMTSN
;
A
#
# COMPACT_ATOMS: atom_id res chain seq x y z
N MET A 1 18.37 11.34 -39.56
CA MET A 1 18.84 11.16 -38.17
C MET A 1 19.93 10.10 -38.21
N SER A 2 21.14 10.36 -37.68
CA SER A 2 22.19 9.33 -37.69
C SER A 2 21.83 8.19 -36.73
N THR A 3 22.33 6.99 -37.00
CA THR A 3 22.09 5.79 -36.17
C THR A 3 22.42 6.03 -34.70
N THR A 4 23.50 6.76 -34.42
CA THR A 4 23.91 7.13 -33.05
C THR A 4 22.88 7.98 -32.33
N ILE A 5 22.27 8.98 -33.01
CA ILE A 5 21.26 9.85 -32.39
C ILE A 5 20.01 9.03 -32.05
N LEU A 6 19.60 8.11 -32.94
CA LEU A 6 18.46 7.23 -32.68
C LEU A 6 18.71 6.28 -31.49
N ILE A 7 19.91 5.70 -31.40
CA ILE A 7 20.31 4.84 -30.28
C ILE A 7 20.26 5.62 -28.96
N ASN A 8 20.82 6.83 -28.92
CA ASN A 8 20.80 7.66 -27.72
C ASN A 8 19.37 8.02 -27.29
N GLU A 9 18.48 8.27 -28.25
CA GLU A 9 17.06 8.51 -27.99
C GLU A 9 16.38 7.30 -27.34
N LEU A 10 16.64 6.10 -27.87
CA LEU A 10 16.10 4.86 -27.31
C LEU A 10 16.62 4.60 -25.89
N ILE A 11 17.93 4.78 -25.67
CA ILE A 11 18.55 4.62 -24.35
C ILE A 11 17.92 5.58 -23.33
N PHE A 12 17.70 6.84 -23.72
CA PHE A 12 17.03 7.82 -22.86
C PHE A 12 15.64 7.35 -22.45
N TRP A 13 14.76 7.01 -23.39
CA TRP A 13 13.38 6.66 -23.07
C TRP A 13 13.25 5.32 -22.33
N ILE A 14 14.07 4.33 -22.67
CA ILE A 14 14.11 3.06 -21.94
C ILE A 14 14.53 3.31 -20.49
N THR A 15 15.61 4.09 -20.28
CA THR A 15 16.08 4.39 -18.92
C THR A 15 15.07 5.25 -18.15
N PHE A 16 14.43 6.22 -18.80
CA PHE A 16 13.34 7.01 -18.23
C PHE A 16 12.17 6.14 -17.74
N ILE A 17 11.74 5.16 -18.55
CA ILE A 17 10.68 4.21 -18.19
C ILE A 17 11.14 3.33 -17.03
N LEU A 18 12.37 2.82 -17.06
CA LEU A 18 12.90 1.95 -16.00
C LEU A 18 13.01 2.69 -14.66
N LEU A 19 13.55 3.92 -14.66
CA LEU A 19 13.66 4.74 -13.45
C LEU A 19 12.27 5.01 -12.85
N ASN A 20 11.29 5.38 -13.66
CA ASN A 20 9.92 5.51 -13.17
C ASN A 20 9.33 4.17 -12.68
N GLY A 21 9.53 3.10 -13.43
CA GLY A 21 8.92 1.80 -13.14
C GLY A 21 9.43 1.14 -11.87
N ILE A 22 10.68 1.41 -11.47
CA ILE A 22 11.24 0.93 -10.19
C ILE A 22 10.38 1.38 -9.00
N HIS A 23 9.80 2.58 -9.04
CA HIS A 23 8.91 3.08 -7.99
C HIS A 23 7.61 2.29 -7.84
N TYR A 24 7.23 1.51 -8.85
CA TYR A 24 5.99 0.73 -8.89
C TYR A 24 6.25 -0.78 -8.91
N LEU A 25 7.52 -1.18 -8.99
CA LEU A 25 7.94 -2.58 -9.07
C LEU A 25 7.39 -3.41 -7.90
N ILE A 26 7.46 -2.88 -6.67
CA ILE A 26 6.97 -3.61 -5.50
C ILE A 26 5.44 -3.83 -5.55
N ASN A 27 4.68 -2.83 -6.02
CA ASN A 27 3.24 -2.95 -6.17
C ASN A 27 2.89 -4.00 -7.23
N TYR A 28 3.64 -4.03 -8.33
CA TYR A 28 3.52 -5.08 -9.34
C TYR A 28 3.82 -6.47 -8.76
N ILE A 29 4.94 -6.62 -8.03
CA ILE A 29 5.32 -7.91 -7.39
C ILE A 29 4.21 -8.40 -6.47
N PHE A 30 3.65 -7.54 -5.62
CA PHE A 30 2.56 -7.90 -4.72
C PHE A 30 1.24 -8.27 -5.42
N ASN A 31 1.09 -7.88 -6.68
CA ASN A 31 -0.12 -8.12 -7.47
C ASN A 31 0.16 -8.93 -8.74
N ILE A 32 1.29 -9.64 -8.82
CA ILE A 32 1.74 -10.34 -10.05
C ILE A 32 0.74 -11.39 -10.54
N LYS A 33 -0.06 -11.98 -9.64
CA LYS A 33 -1.11 -12.95 -9.99
C LYS A 33 -2.33 -12.30 -10.66
N ASN A 34 -2.56 -11.03 -10.39
CA ASN A 34 -3.75 -10.27 -10.82
C ASN A 34 -3.41 -9.16 -11.82
N SER A 35 -2.13 -9.00 -12.16
CA SER A 35 -1.62 -7.93 -13.01
C SER A 35 -0.83 -8.50 -14.18
N SER A 36 -1.03 -7.91 -15.35
CA SER A 36 -0.20 -8.14 -16.53
C SER A 36 1.05 -7.27 -16.48
N PHE A 37 2.17 -7.79 -16.98
CA PHE A 37 3.40 -7.00 -17.11
C PHE A 37 3.21 -5.81 -18.06
N TRP A 38 2.64 -6.06 -19.25
CA TRP A 38 2.47 -5.05 -20.28
C TRP A 38 1.36 -4.05 -19.95
N PRO A 39 1.55 -2.76 -20.28
CA PRO A 39 0.52 -1.76 -20.07
C PRO A 39 -0.66 -1.99 -21.02
N PHE A 40 -1.83 -1.47 -20.63
CA PHE A 40 -3.06 -1.49 -21.44
C PHE A 40 -3.65 -2.87 -21.75
N ILE A 41 -3.05 -3.96 -21.26
CA ILE A 41 -3.67 -5.29 -21.21
C ILE A 41 -4.50 -5.35 -19.93
N SER A 42 -5.67 -4.71 -19.94
CA SER A 42 -6.70 -4.93 -18.92
C SER A 42 -7.89 -5.61 -19.58
N ASP A 43 -8.56 -6.51 -18.85
CA ASP A 43 -9.85 -7.04 -19.27
C ASP A 43 -10.79 -5.87 -19.60
N TYR A 44 -11.02 -5.67 -20.90
CA TYR A 44 -11.80 -4.57 -21.47
C TYR A 44 -13.24 -4.51 -20.92
N LYS A 45 -13.67 -5.57 -20.22
CA LYS A 45 -15.02 -5.78 -19.72
C LYS A 45 -15.43 -4.87 -18.56
N THR A 46 -14.52 -4.26 -17.80
CA THR A 46 -14.89 -3.51 -16.58
C THR A 46 -14.86 -1.99 -16.71
N ILE A 47 -14.05 -1.39 -17.59
CA ILE A 47 -13.94 0.08 -17.68
C ILE A 47 -13.81 0.55 -19.13
N ARG A 48 -14.80 1.29 -19.63
CA ARG A 48 -14.87 1.86 -21.00
C ARG A 48 -13.86 3.00 -21.27
N GLN A 49 -12.73 3.03 -20.60
CA GLN A 49 -11.71 4.07 -20.80
C GLN A 49 -10.43 3.43 -21.31
N LEU A 50 -9.88 3.99 -22.40
CA LEU A 50 -8.52 3.69 -22.83
C LEU A 50 -7.59 3.85 -21.62
N GLY A 51 -6.84 2.80 -21.31
CA GLY A 51 -6.08 2.66 -20.06
C GLY A 51 -4.93 3.67 -19.87
N ILE A 52 -4.92 4.78 -20.60
CA ILE A 52 -3.87 5.81 -20.68
C ILE A 52 -3.76 6.59 -19.37
N SER A 53 -4.87 7.00 -18.79
CA SER A 53 -4.89 7.77 -17.53
C SER A 53 -5.22 6.90 -16.32
N PHE A 54 -6.06 5.89 -16.52
CA PHE A 54 -6.57 5.01 -15.49
C PHE A 54 -6.31 3.56 -15.88
N SER A 55 -5.88 2.72 -14.95
CA SER A 55 -5.58 1.32 -15.17
C SER A 55 -5.82 0.52 -13.89
N VAL A 56 -6.69 -0.48 -13.98
CA VAL A 56 -6.84 -1.49 -12.92
C VAL A 56 -5.58 -2.36 -12.83
N ASN A 57 -4.90 -2.57 -13.95
CA ASN A 57 -3.65 -3.32 -14.02
C ASN A 57 -2.53 -2.61 -13.25
N GLN A 58 -1.98 -3.23 -12.21
CA GLN A 58 -0.92 -2.69 -11.36
C GLN A 58 0.48 -2.96 -11.95
N ASP A 59 0.70 -2.53 -13.19
CA ASP A 59 1.98 -2.70 -13.91
C ASP A 59 3.04 -1.66 -13.51
N ILE A 60 4.27 -1.88 -13.99
CA ILE A 60 5.43 -1.01 -13.77
C ILE A 60 5.45 0.21 -14.70
N PHE A 61 4.55 0.31 -15.68
CA PHE A 61 4.51 1.40 -16.67
C PHE A 61 3.66 2.58 -16.16
N ARG A 62 3.94 2.95 -14.91
CA ARG A 62 3.38 4.08 -14.18
C ARG A 62 4.50 5.04 -13.86
N TYR A 63 4.16 6.29 -13.61
CA TYR A 63 5.18 7.33 -13.41
C TYR A 63 4.83 8.29 -12.29
N SER A 64 5.84 8.66 -11.51
CA SER A 64 5.76 9.82 -10.62
C SER A 64 5.93 11.07 -11.49
N VAL A 65 5.00 12.01 -11.37
CA VAL A 65 5.01 13.24 -12.16
C VAL A 65 6.25 14.07 -11.85
N GLU A 66 6.62 14.15 -10.57
CA GLU A 66 7.75 14.94 -10.10
C GLU A 66 9.09 14.37 -10.58
N ILE A 67 9.27 13.05 -10.47
CA ILE A 67 10.48 12.37 -10.93
C ILE A 67 10.60 12.45 -12.45
N SER A 68 9.50 12.16 -13.15
CA SER A 68 9.46 12.26 -14.61
C SER A 68 9.80 13.67 -15.11
N LEU A 69 9.22 14.70 -14.47
CA LEU A 69 9.50 16.08 -14.82
C LEU A 69 10.99 16.40 -14.67
N PHE A 70 11.62 15.97 -13.58
CA PHE A 70 13.06 16.18 -13.36
C PHE A 70 13.91 15.48 -14.44
N LEU A 71 13.62 14.21 -14.74
CA LEU A 71 14.36 13.43 -15.76
C LEU A 71 14.18 13.99 -17.18
N ILE A 72 13.03 14.61 -17.47
CA ILE A 72 12.78 15.29 -18.74
C ILE A 72 13.54 16.63 -18.79
N LEU A 73 13.46 17.42 -17.71
CA LEU A 73 14.14 18.71 -17.62
C LEU A 73 15.67 18.56 -17.68
N SER A 74 16.23 17.45 -17.17
CA SER A 74 17.68 17.17 -17.24
C SER A 74 18.23 17.07 -18.65
N ARG A 75 17.35 16.92 -19.64
CA ARG A 75 17.71 16.87 -21.06
C ARG A 75 17.61 18.22 -21.76
N ILE A 76 16.93 19.18 -21.15
CA ILE A 76 16.71 20.52 -21.71
C ILE A 76 17.61 21.54 -21.02
N ILE A 77 17.84 21.38 -19.72
CA ILE A 77 18.52 22.34 -18.85
C ILE A 77 19.60 21.61 -18.07
N ASP A 78 20.74 22.27 -17.87
CA ASP A 78 21.76 21.77 -16.94
C ASP A 78 21.28 21.89 -15.49
N ILE A 79 20.91 20.74 -14.92
CA ILE A 79 20.48 20.59 -13.54
C ILE A 79 21.48 19.77 -12.72
N SER A 80 22.74 19.70 -13.14
CA SER A 80 23.82 19.01 -12.44
C SER A 80 23.93 19.41 -10.96
N ILE A 81 23.71 20.70 -10.64
CA ILE A 81 23.71 21.21 -9.26
C ILE A 81 22.59 20.61 -8.39
N LEU A 82 21.50 20.15 -9.02
CA LEU A 82 20.36 19.51 -8.36
C LEU A 82 20.45 17.98 -8.31
N SER A 83 21.54 17.38 -8.83
CA SER A 83 21.71 15.93 -8.89
C SER A 83 21.62 15.25 -7.52
N ILE A 84 22.36 15.76 -6.52
CA ILE A 84 22.33 15.22 -5.15
C ILE A 84 20.94 15.38 -4.50
N PRO A 85 20.33 16.59 -4.47
CA PRO A 85 18.95 16.75 -3.99
C PRO A 85 17.95 15.83 -4.69
N PHE A 86 18.09 15.64 -6.01
CA PHE A 86 17.21 14.76 -6.77
C PHE A 86 17.39 13.29 -6.40
N ILE A 87 18.63 12.80 -6.26
CA ILE A 87 18.89 11.43 -5.82
C ILE A 87 18.26 11.19 -4.44
N ILE A 88 18.44 12.13 -3.50
CA ILE A 88 17.81 12.05 -2.18
C ILE A 88 16.28 12.01 -2.31
N TYR A 89 15.70 12.92 -3.09
CA TYR A 89 14.27 12.98 -3.32
C TYR A 89 13.73 11.69 -3.99
N TYR A 90 14.45 11.17 -4.96
CA TYR A 90 14.14 9.89 -5.62
C TYR A 90 14.04 8.77 -4.59
N PHE A 91 15.03 8.63 -3.70
CA PHE A 91 14.97 7.59 -2.65
C PHE A 91 13.86 7.84 -1.63
N ILE A 92 13.54 9.10 -1.29
CA ILE A 92 12.38 9.42 -0.43
C ILE A 92 11.08 8.90 -1.07
N VAL A 93 10.87 9.17 -2.36
CA VAL A 93 9.69 8.70 -3.11
C VAL A 93 9.69 7.17 -3.24
N LEU A 94 10.85 6.55 -3.46
CA LEU A 94 10.99 5.10 -3.55
C LEU A 94 10.64 4.41 -2.23
N PHE A 95 11.21 4.88 -1.11
CA PHE A 95 10.91 4.34 0.21
C PHE A 95 9.48 4.61 0.64
N PHE A 96 8.93 5.77 0.29
CA PHE A 96 7.53 6.04 0.52
C PHE A 96 6.63 5.04 -0.22
N ASN A 97 6.88 4.80 -1.51
CA ASN A 97 6.13 3.82 -2.30
C ASN A 97 6.30 2.38 -1.77
N LEU A 98 7.51 2.00 -1.39
CA LEU A 98 7.76 0.73 -0.72
C LEU A 98 6.91 0.58 0.55
N TYR A 99 6.92 1.61 1.39
CA TYR A 99 6.09 1.67 2.60
C TYR A 99 4.60 1.56 2.26
N GLN A 100 4.06 2.44 1.42
CA GLN A 100 2.62 2.50 1.21
C GLN A 100 2.07 1.23 0.54
N TYR A 101 2.77 0.66 -0.44
CA TYR A 101 2.32 -0.56 -1.12
C TYR A 101 2.45 -1.79 -0.22
N SER A 102 3.50 -1.86 0.61
CA SER A 102 3.64 -2.95 1.59
C SER A 102 2.54 -2.90 2.63
N PHE A 103 2.24 -1.73 3.18
CA PHE A 103 1.20 -1.59 4.21
C PHE A 103 -0.20 -1.91 3.67
N ARG A 104 -0.56 -1.38 2.49
CA ARG A 104 -1.84 -1.72 1.85
C ARG A 104 -1.96 -3.20 1.56
N LYS A 105 -0.87 -3.86 1.14
CA LYS A 105 -0.92 -5.29 0.81
C LYS A 105 -1.00 -6.17 2.04
N ILE A 106 -0.20 -5.87 3.08
CA ILE A 106 -0.07 -6.71 4.27
C ILE A 106 -1.26 -6.52 5.20
N TYR A 107 -1.69 -5.28 5.39
CA TYR A 107 -2.70 -4.93 6.39
C TYR A 107 -4.05 -4.51 5.82
N GLU A 108 -4.19 -4.41 4.49
CA GLU A 108 -5.45 -4.08 3.80
C GLU A 108 -6.08 -2.74 4.22
N TYR A 109 -5.31 -1.81 4.81
CA TYR A 109 -5.78 -0.48 5.20
C TYR A 109 -4.90 0.63 4.62
N GLU A 110 -5.40 1.87 4.69
CA GLU A 110 -4.69 3.04 4.19
C GLU A 110 -3.50 3.43 5.09
N PRO A 111 -2.26 3.46 4.56
CA PRO A 111 -1.07 3.73 5.36
C PRO A 111 -1.15 5.08 6.08
N ASN A 112 -0.69 5.11 7.32
CA ASN A 112 -0.64 6.31 8.16
C ASN A 112 0.63 6.31 9.02
N PHE A 113 1.55 7.25 8.78
CA PHE A 113 2.86 7.26 9.47
C PHE A 113 2.75 7.19 10.99
N TYR A 114 1.79 7.90 11.59
CA TYR A 114 1.65 7.92 13.05
C TYR A 114 1.29 6.53 13.60
N ASN A 115 0.29 5.86 13.03
CA ASN A 115 -0.14 4.54 13.49
C ASN A 115 0.91 3.47 13.14
N ASP A 116 1.44 3.54 11.93
CA ASP A 116 2.31 2.51 11.35
C ASP A 116 3.69 2.49 11.99
N SER A 117 4.19 3.63 12.48
CA SER A 117 5.47 3.71 13.19
C SER A 117 5.56 2.73 14.38
N LYS A 118 4.43 2.49 15.06
CA LYS A 118 4.35 1.54 16.17
C LYS A 118 4.47 0.10 15.67
N LEU A 119 3.82 -0.22 14.55
CA LEU A 119 3.87 -1.54 13.92
C LEU A 119 5.27 -1.84 13.36
N ILE A 120 5.92 -0.86 12.73
CA ILE A 120 7.29 -1.01 12.22
C ILE A 120 8.25 -1.35 13.36
N LYS A 121 8.13 -0.67 14.51
CA LYS A 121 8.97 -0.95 15.68
C LYS A 121 8.80 -2.39 16.17
N SER A 122 7.55 -2.84 16.31
CA SER A 122 7.25 -4.22 16.73
C SER A 122 7.70 -5.25 15.71
N GLY A 123 7.44 -5.03 14.42
CA GLY A 123 7.86 -5.91 13.34
C GLY A 123 9.38 -6.02 13.24
N PHE A 124 10.10 -4.90 13.37
CA PHE A 124 11.56 -4.89 13.39
C PHE A 124 12.11 -5.69 14.58
N ALA A 125 11.53 -5.53 15.77
CA ALA A 125 11.94 -6.31 16.94
C ALA A 125 11.80 -7.82 16.71
N ILE A 126 10.67 -8.26 16.15
CA ILE A 126 10.42 -9.67 15.83
C ILE A 126 11.48 -10.20 14.85
N VAL A 127 11.65 -9.52 13.70
CA VAL A 127 12.60 -9.97 12.66
C VAL A 127 14.05 -9.93 13.17
N TRP A 128 14.39 -8.95 14.01
CA TRP A 128 15.72 -8.86 14.63
C TRP A 128 15.99 -10.04 15.56
N HIS A 129 15.03 -10.42 16.39
CA HIS A 129 15.18 -11.56 17.32
C HIS A 129 15.22 -12.90 16.59
N GLU A 130 14.41 -13.09 15.55
CA GLU A 130 14.37 -14.35 14.81
C GLU A 130 15.54 -14.52 13.82
N SER A 131 16.07 -13.41 13.27
CA SER A 131 16.97 -13.49 12.11
C SER A 131 17.94 -12.29 12.00
N LYS A 132 18.57 -11.89 13.11
CA LYS A 132 19.55 -10.78 13.17
C LYS A 132 20.56 -10.75 12.02
N TRP A 133 21.19 -11.88 11.70
CA TRP A 133 22.20 -11.94 10.63
C TRP A 133 21.63 -11.67 9.24
N LYS A 134 20.39 -12.12 8.96
CA LYS A 134 19.70 -11.79 7.71
C LYS A 134 19.40 -10.31 7.64
N VAL A 135 18.97 -9.69 8.75
CA VAL A 135 18.73 -8.24 8.81
C VAL A 135 20.01 -7.46 8.48
N ILE A 136 21.14 -7.82 9.11
CA ILE A 136 22.43 -7.16 8.85
C ILE A 136 22.84 -7.33 7.38
N LEU A 137 22.80 -8.56 6.86
CA LEU A 137 23.14 -8.85 5.47
C LEU A 137 22.28 -8.04 4.49
N TYR A 138 20.95 -8.07 4.65
CA TYR A 138 20.06 -7.31 3.79
C TYR A 138 20.24 -5.80 3.93
N SER A 139 20.57 -5.30 5.12
CA SER A 139 20.86 -3.88 5.32
C SER A 139 22.11 -3.44 4.54
N ILE A 140 23.17 -4.26 4.55
CA ILE A 140 24.39 -4.02 3.77
C ILE A 140 24.06 -4.06 2.27
N MET A 141 23.29 -5.05 1.81
CA MET A 141 22.86 -5.15 0.41
C MET A 141 22.04 -3.94 -0.03
N VAL A 142 21.15 -3.43 0.83
CA VAL A 142 20.37 -2.22 0.56
C VAL A 142 21.27 -1.00 0.43
N ILE A 143 22.24 -0.81 1.34
CA ILE A 143 23.18 0.32 1.27
C ILE A 143 24.04 0.26 -0.01
N MET A 144 24.56 -0.93 -0.34
CA MET A 144 25.32 -1.14 -1.58
C MET A 144 24.44 -0.86 -2.81
N GLY A 145 23.20 -1.36 -2.81
CA GLY A 145 22.23 -1.12 -3.87
C GLY A 145 21.93 0.36 -4.06
N ILE A 146 21.72 1.12 -2.97
CA ILE A 146 21.51 2.58 -3.00
C ILE A 146 22.72 3.27 -3.62
N SER A 147 23.94 2.90 -3.22
CA SER A 147 25.16 3.51 -3.75
C SER A 147 25.34 3.26 -5.25
N ILE A 148 25.21 2.00 -5.69
CA ILE A 148 25.30 1.62 -7.11
C ILE A 148 24.22 2.35 -7.92
N PHE A 149 22.99 2.36 -7.43
CA PHE A 149 21.88 2.99 -8.10
C PHE A 149 22.03 4.52 -8.17
N SER A 150 22.53 5.16 -7.11
CA SER A 150 22.84 6.60 -7.11
C SER A 150 23.87 6.96 -8.17
N ASN A 151 24.92 6.16 -8.31
CA ASN A 151 25.92 6.34 -9.37
C ASN A 151 25.30 6.15 -10.76
N GLY A 152 24.38 5.20 -10.92
CA GLY A 152 23.60 5.01 -12.14
C GLY A 152 22.75 6.22 -12.51
N ILE A 153 22.05 6.84 -11.54
CA ILE A 153 21.30 8.09 -11.77
C ILE A 153 22.26 9.22 -12.17
N ALA A 154 23.38 9.39 -11.47
CA ALA A 154 24.35 10.43 -11.77
C ALA A 154 24.92 10.29 -13.21
N PHE A 155 25.28 9.06 -13.59
CA PHE A 155 25.72 8.75 -14.94
C PHE A 155 24.63 9.02 -15.98
N TYR A 156 23.38 8.65 -15.68
CA TYR A 156 22.25 8.96 -16.54
C TYR A 156 22.08 10.48 -16.75
N LEU A 157 22.14 11.27 -15.68
CA LEU A 157 22.03 12.73 -15.77
C LEU A 157 23.17 13.34 -16.61
N GLU A 158 24.40 12.85 -16.45
CA GLU A 158 25.53 13.28 -17.29
C GLU A 158 25.32 12.91 -18.76
N PHE A 159 24.80 11.71 -19.03
CA PHE A 159 24.44 11.26 -20.37
C PHE A 159 23.34 12.13 -20.99
N THR A 160 22.31 12.53 -20.23
CA THR A 160 21.22 13.37 -20.76
C THR A 160 21.72 14.75 -21.17
N LEU A 161 22.66 15.33 -20.41
CA LEU A 161 23.25 16.64 -20.73
C LEU A 161 24.05 16.62 -22.03
N LYS A 162 24.73 15.52 -22.32
CA LYS A 162 25.52 15.34 -23.55
C LYS A 162 24.66 15.02 -24.78
N THR A 163 23.37 14.72 -24.59
CA THR A 163 22.48 14.22 -25.65
C THR A 163 21.36 15.22 -25.93
N PRO A 164 21.50 16.09 -26.97
CA PRO A 164 20.52 17.13 -27.22
C PRO A 164 19.12 16.55 -27.54
N PRO A 165 18.04 17.32 -27.24
CA PRO A 165 16.68 16.95 -27.63
C PRO A 165 16.53 16.76 -29.14
N THR A 166 15.77 15.75 -29.54
CA THR A 166 15.46 15.45 -30.94
C THR A 166 13.98 15.66 -31.22
N PHE A 167 13.54 15.57 -32.49
CA PHE A 167 12.10 15.66 -32.79
C PHE A 167 11.29 14.53 -32.11
N LEU A 168 11.88 13.33 -31.96
CA LEU A 168 11.25 12.20 -31.26
C LEU A 168 11.07 12.50 -29.78
N PHE A 169 12.06 13.15 -29.15
CA PHE A 169 11.95 13.58 -27.77
C PHE A 169 10.73 14.48 -27.56
N TYR A 170 10.53 15.49 -28.41
CA TYR A 170 9.37 16.37 -28.32
C TYR A 170 8.05 15.63 -28.60
N GLY A 171 8.03 14.69 -29.54
CA GLY A 171 6.85 13.84 -29.80
C GLY A 171 6.44 13.04 -28.57
N PHE A 172 7.38 12.37 -27.92
CA PHE A 172 7.11 11.62 -26.69
C PHE A 172 6.79 12.51 -25.50
N LEU A 173 7.40 13.70 -25.40
CA LEU A 173 7.06 14.70 -24.37
C LEU A 173 5.59 15.14 -24.47
N ILE A 174 5.07 15.36 -25.68
CA ILE A 174 3.66 15.70 -25.91
C ILE A 174 2.76 14.54 -25.44
N LEU A 175 3.11 13.30 -25.79
CA LEU A 175 2.36 12.11 -25.35
C LEU A 175 2.38 11.96 -23.82
N TRP A 176 3.50 12.25 -23.16
CA TRP A 176 3.64 12.17 -21.70
C TRP A 176 2.89 13.29 -20.96
N THR A 177 2.89 14.51 -21.51
CA THR A 177 2.21 15.68 -20.91
C THR A 177 0.69 15.65 -21.07
N PHE A 178 0.17 15.03 -22.12
CA PHE A 178 -1.27 15.01 -22.41
C PHE A 178 -2.14 14.45 -21.27
N PRO A 179 -1.83 13.29 -20.65
CA PRO A 179 -2.56 12.79 -19.49
C PRO A 179 -2.54 13.74 -18.29
N LEU A 180 -1.43 14.47 -18.10
CA LEU A 180 -1.28 15.43 -17.00
C LEU A 180 -2.17 16.66 -17.19
N LEU A 181 -2.22 17.19 -18.41
CA LEU A 181 -3.11 18.31 -18.73
C LEU A 181 -4.58 17.91 -18.51
N ARG A 182 -4.96 16.68 -18.91
CA ARG A 182 -6.29 16.14 -18.67
C ARG A 182 -6.61 15.98 -17.18
N ALA A 183 -5.62 15.55 -16.38
CA ALA A 183 -5.76 15.45 -14.93
C ALA A 183 -5.95 16.82 -14.27
N ALA A 184 -5.14 17.80 -14.68
CA ALA A 184 -5.17 19.17 -14.15
C ALA A 184 -6.49 19.89 -14.47
N GLN A 185 -7.11 19.60 -15.62
CA GLN A 185 -8.43 20.13 -15.99
C GLN A 185 -9.58 19.62 -15.09
N LYS A 186 -9.38 18.52 -14.35
CA LYS A 186 -10.38 18.01 -13.42
C LYS A 186 -10.41 18.90 -12.18
N ASN A 187 -11.45 19.73 -12.07
CA ASN A 187 -11.65 20.65 -10.95
C ASN A 187 -11.43 19.95 -9.59
N ARG A 188 -10.62 20.59 -8.72
CA ARG A 188 -10.29 20.14 -7.36
C ARG A 188 -9.44 18.86 -7.27
N PHE A 189 -8.78 18.41 -8.33
CA PHE A 189 -7.87 17.25 -8.28
C PHE A 189 -6.83 17.35 -7.15
N TYR A 190 -6.27 18.53 -6.91
CA TYR A 190 -5.26 18.75 -5.86
C TYR A 190 -5.85 18.82 -4.43
N LEU A 191 -7.12 19.22 -4.28
CA LEU A 191 -7.79 19.32 -2.99
C LEU A 191 -8.35 17.97 -2.53
N ASN A 192 -8.89 17.20 -3.48
CA ASN A 192 -9.43 15.87 -3.29
C ASN A 192 -8.58 14.87 -4.08
N TYR A 193 -7.25 14.88 -3.87
CA TYR A 193 -6.37 13.95 -4.57
C TYR A 193 -6.85 12.54 -4.29
N PRO A 194 -7.38 11.85 -5.31
CA PRO A 194 -7.93 10.53 -5.10
C PRO A 194 -6.73 9.66 -4.77
N ILE A 195 -6.77 9.01 -3.61
CA ILE A 195 -5.77 8.05 -3.17
C ILE A 195 -6.00 6.78 -4.00
N ASP A 196 -5.77 6.92 -5.29
CA ASP A 196 -6.29 6.02 -6.29
C ASP A 196 -5.11 5.35 -6.96
N LEU A 197 -4.85 4.13 -6.46
CA LEU A 197 -3.89 3.18 -7.00
C LEU A 197 -4.17 2.84 -8.47
N TYR A 198 -5.26 3.31 -9.07
CA TYR A 198 -5.57 3.04 -10.46
C TYR A 198 -5.10 4.14 -11.41
N LEU A 199 -4.58 5.27 -10.93
CA LEU A 199 -4.01 6.28 -11.84
C LEU A 199 -2.63 5.84 -12.37
N ARG A 200 -2.36 6.09 -13.66
CA ARG A 200 -1.02 5.81 -14.24
C ARG A 200 0.02 6.86 -13.89
N TYR A 201 -0.43 8.06 -13.54
CA TYR A 201 0.38 9.16 -13.07
C TYR A 201 0.09 9.40 -11.60
N HIS A 202 1.14 9.55 -10.80
CA HIS A 202 1.00 9.88 -9.38
C HIS A 202 1.81 11.12 -9.02
N PHE A 203 1.19 11.98 -8.22
CA PHE A 203 1.85 13.10 -7.56
C PHE A 203 2.27 12.67 -6.16
N THR A 204 3.40 11.98 -6.06
CA THR A 204 3.80 11.30 -4.83
C THR A 204 4.11 12.28 -3.70
N THR A 205 4.59 13.49 -4.01
CA THR A 205 4.77 14.52 -2.97
C THR A 205 3.45 14.92 -2.33
N ILE A 206 2.38 15.01 -3.12
CA ILE A 206 1.05 15.32 -2.58
C ILE A 206 0.59 14.20 -1.66
N GLU A 207 0.79 12.93 -2.06
CA GLU A 207 0.41 11.78 -1.25
C GLU A 207 1.18 11.75 0.09
N ILE A 208 2.48 12.04 0.08
CA ILE A 208 3.29 12.18 1.29
C ILE A 208 2.72 13.27 2.21
N ILE A 209 2.44 14.47 1.67
CA ILE A 209 1.89 15.60 2.43
C ILE A 209 0.53 15.22 3.04
N GLN A 210 -0.33 14.57 2.28
CA GLN A 210 -1.63 14.12 2.78
C GLN A 210 -1.50 13.07 3.87
N ASN A 211 -0.55 12.14 3.76
CA ASN A 211 -0.27 11.16 4.81
C ASN A 211 0.20 11.85 6.10
N ILE A 212 1.10 12.83 5.99
CA ILE A 212 1.54 13.65 7.14
C ILE A 212 0.34 14.37 7.77
N LYS A 213 -0.53 15.01 6.98
CA LYS A 213 -1.75 15.67 7.49
C LYS A 213 -2.64 14.70 8.25
N ARG A 214 -2.93 13.52 7.68
CA ARG A 214 -3.72 12.47 8.35
C ARG A 214 -3.05 11.99 9.64
N SER A 215 -1.72 11.87 9.64
CA SER A 215 -0.94 11.44 10.79
C SER A 215 -1.00 12.46 11.95
N LEU A 216 -0.93 13.75 11.64
CA LEU A 216 -1.08 14.83 12.64
C LEU A 216 -2.48 14.83 13.27
N VAL A 217 -3.53 14.71 12.45
CA VAL A 217 -4.92 14.60 12.94
C VAL A 217 -5.08 13.39 13.86
N ASN A 218 -4.55 12.22 13.47
CA ASN A 218 -4.60 11.02 14.30
C ASN A 218 -3.85 11.18 15.62
N GLN A 219 -2.70 11.86 15.61
CA GLN A 219 -1.95 12.17 16.82
C GLN A 219 -2.74 13.06 17.78
N GLU A 220 -3.44 14.08 17.27
CA GLU A 220 -4.29 14.94 18.08
C GLU A 220 -5.46 14.17 18.70
N ILE A 221 -6.14 13.33 17.90
CA ILE A 221 -7.22 12.47 18.39
C ILE A 221 -6.72 11.53 19.49
N PHE A 222 -5.55 10.92 19.31
CA PHE A 222 -4.94 10.05 20.32
C PHE A 222 -4.64 10.81 21.62
N LYS A 223 -4.13 12.06 21.54
CA LYS A 223 -3.84 12.91 22.70
C LYS A 223 -5.09 13.27 23.50
N LYS A 224 -6.26 13.38 22.86
CA LYS A 224 -7.54 13.65 23.55
C LYS A 224 -7.96 12.55 24.53
N LYS A 225 -7.31 11.37 24.52
CA LYS A 225 -7.60 10.24 25.44
C LYS A 225 -9.11 9.96 25.58
N ILE A 226 -9.86 10.09 24.49
CA ILE A 226 -11.33 10.05 24.47
C ILE A 226 -11.87 8.84 25.23
N GLY A 227 -11.25 7.66 25.07
CA GLY A 227 -11.64 6.46 25.79
C GLY A 227 -11.52 6.56 27.31
N LYS A 228 -10.49 7.24 27.85
CA LYS A 228 -10.35 7.45 29.30
C LYS A 228 -11.38 8.44 29.82
N GLU A 229 -11.60 9.54 29.11
CA GLU A 229 -12.64 10.50 29.49
C GLU A 229 -14.03 9.89 29.41
N PHE A 230 -14.32 9.14 28.34
CA PHE A 230 -15.59 8.43 28.19
C PHE A 230 -15.80 7.43 29.33
N ASN A 231 -14.79 6.62 29.67
CA ASN A 231 -14.90 5.68 30.78
C ASN A 231 -15.11 6.37 32.13
N ALA A 232 -14.47 7.51 32.37
CA ALA A 232 -14.64 8.29 33.60
C ALA A 232 -16.00 9.00 33.68
N LYS A 233 -16.52 9.47 32.55
CA LYS A 233 -17.81 10.20 32.47
C LYS A 233 -19.01 9.26 32.31
N ARG A 234 -18.81 7.98 31.97
CA ARG A 234 -19.95 7.06 31.80
C ARG A 234 -20.66 6.88 33.13
N LYS A 235 -21.95 7.21 33.16
CA LYS A 235 -22.80 6.76 34.26
C LYS A 235 -22.95 5.25 34.12
N LEU A 236 -22.38 4.52 35.07
CA LEU A 236 -22.64 3.09 35.21
C LEU A 236 -24.13 2.96 35.52
N ILE A 237 -24.88 2.33 34.62
CA ILE A 237 -26.24 1.91 34.93
C ILE A 237 -26.09 0.77 35.92
N GLU A 238 -26.57 0.98 37.14
CA GLU A 238 -26.64 -0.08 38.13
C GLU A 238 -27.77 -1.02 37.74
N PHE A 239 -27.40 -2.19 37.27
CA PHE A 239 -28.34 -3.28 37.05
C PHE A 239 -28.44 -4.07 38.35
N LYS A 240 -29.66 -4.29 38.84
CA LYS A 240 -29.89 -5.29 39.89
C LYS A 240 -29.63 -6.66 39.28
N LEU A 241 -28.50 -7.26 39.62
CA LEU A 241 -28.14 -8.58 39.15
C LEU A 241 -29.18 -9.60 39.66
N LYS A 242 -29.54 -10.54 38.80
CA LYS A 242 -30.41 -11.67 39.18
C LYS A 242 -29.64 -12.59 40.12
N GLU A 243 -30.30 -13.05 41.18
CA GLU A 243 -29.76 -14.13 42.01
C GLU A 243 -29.65 -15.42 41.18
N ASN A 244 -28.45 -16.03 41.19
CA ASN A 244 -28.12 -17.23 40.41
C ASN A 244 -28.34 -17.07 38.89
N PRO A 245 -27.59 -16.18 38.22
CA PRO A 245 -27.66 -16.05 36.77
C PRO A 245 -27.12 -17.32 36.09
N PRO A 246 -27.53 -17.61 34.84
CA PRO A 246 -26.91 -18.66 34.05
C PRO A 246 -25.43 -18.34 33.80
N ASN A 247 -24.59 -19.37 33.77
CA ASN A 247 -23.19 -19.24 33.38
C ASN A 247 -23.09 -19.08 31.86
N VAL A 248 -22.64 -17.91 31.40
CA VAL A 248 -22.43 -17.62 29.98
C VAL A 248 -20.94 -17.38 29.76
N HIS A 249 -20.33 -18.20 28.90
CA HIS A 249 -18.93 -18.09 28.53
C HIS A 249 -18.81 -17.69 27.06
N PHE A 250 -18.02 -16.65 26.80
CA PHE A 250 -17.65 -16.25 25.46
C PHE A 250 -16.19 -16.63 25.21
N ILE A 251 -15.95 -17.44 24.18
CA ILE A 251 -14.61 -17.87 23.78
C ILE A 251 -14.35 -17.27 22.41
N PHE A 252 -13.38 -16.36 22.34
CA PHE A 252 -12.93 -15.76 21.10
C PHE A 252 -11.66 -16.48 20.64
N ILE A 253 -11.70 -17.04 19.43
CA ILE A 253 -10.54 -17.69 18.81
C ILE A 253 -10.03 -16.77 17.70
N GLU A 254 -8.89 -16.12 17.97
CA GLU A 254 -8.25 -15.18 17.05
C GLU A 254 -7.90 -15.87 15.73
N SER A 255 -8.22 -15.22 14.60
CA SER A 255 -7.87 -15.69 13.25
C SER A 255 -8.39 -17.10 12.86
N TYR A 256 -9.39 -17.63 13.56
CA TYR A 256 -9.94 -18.98 13.33
C TYR A 256 -10.44 -19.22 11.89
N GLY A 257 -11.23 -18.29 11.33
CA GLY A 257 -11.89 -18.52 10.04
C GLY A 257 -10.96 -18.52 8.83
N ALA A 258 -9.97 -17.62 8.81
CA ALA A 258 -9.21 -17.37 7.57
C ALA A 258 -8.37 -18.57 7.09
N TYR A 259 -7.97 -19.46 8.01
CA TYR A 259 -7.12 -20.60 7.68
C TYR A 259 -7.92 -21.74 7.03
N PHE A 260 -9.08 -22.10 7.60
CA PHE A 260 -9.90 -23.22 7.14
C PHE A 260 -10.65 -22.97 5.83
N PHE A 261 -10.88 -21.70 5.47
CA PHE A 261 -11.60 -21.36 4.24
C PHE A 261 -10.71 -21.05 3.04
N LYS A 262 -9.40 -20.86 3.24
CA LYS A 262 -8.47 -20.54 2.14
C LYS A 262 -7.89 -21.77 1.44
N GLU A 263 -7.85 -22.91 2.13
CA GLU A 263 -7.27 -24.15 1.62
C GLU A 263 -8.30 -25.27 1.64
N GLU A 264 -8.66 -25.78 0.46
CA GLU A 264 -9.77 -26.73 0.27
C GLU A 264 -9.55 -28.06 1.02
N SER A 265 -8.31 -28.55 1.02
CA SER A 265 -7.90 -29.76 1.75
C SER A 265 -8.14 -29.62 3.26
N LEU A 266 -7.75 -28.49 3.85
CA LEU A 266 -7.96 -28.20 5.27
C LEU A 266 -9.43 -27.99 5.60
N SER A 267 -10.19 -27.40 4.67
CA SER A 267 -11.63 -27.19 4.86
C SER A 267 -12.35 -28.51 5.13
N SER A 268 -12.08 -29.53 4.30
CA SER A 268 -12.69 -30.85 4.42
C SER A 268 -12.33 -31.55 5.74
N ILE A 269 -11.03 -31.59 6.08
CA ILE A 269 -10.53 -32.20 7.33
C ILE A 269 -11.14 -31.50 8.55
N SER A 270 -11.24 -30.18 8.51
CA SER A 270 -11.73 -29.40 9.65
C SER A 270 -13.24 -29.56 9.82
N HIS A 271 -13.97 -29.66 8.71
CA HIS A 271 -15.40 -29.92 8.72
C HIS A 271 -15.72 -31.25 9.43
N GLU A 272 -14.99 -32.31 9.11
CA GLU A 272 -15.12 -33.61 9.76
C GLU A 272 -14.87 -33.52 11.27
N LYS A 273 -13.78 -32.84 11.68
CA LYS A 273 -13.47 -32.61 13.10
C LYS A 273 -14.56 -31.82 13.83
N PHE A 274 -15.11 -30.77 13.21
CA PHE A 274 -16.18 -29.99 13.84
C PHE A 274 -17.47 -30.78 13.98
N TYR A 275 -17.80 -31.64 13.01
CA TYR A 275 -18.93 -32.54 13.10
C TYR A 275 -18.75 -33.58 14.21
N GLY A 276 -17.57 -34.19 14.31
CA GLY A 276 -17.24 -35.11 15.40
C GLY A 276 -17.42 -34.44 16.77
N PHE A 277 -16.85 -33.24 16.94
CA PHE A 277 -16.98 -32.48 18.19
C PHE A 277 -18.44 -32.13 18.53
N GLN A 278 -19.25 -31.74 17.54
CA GLN A 278 -20.68 -31.48 17.78
C GLN A 278 -21.46 -32.74 18.18
N ASN A 279 -21.14 -33.88 17.59
CA ASN A 279 -21.77 -35.16 17.96
C ASN A 279 -21.38 -35.58 19.38
N GLU A 280 -20.11 -35.47 19.76
CA GLU A 280 -19.67 -35.75 21.13
C GLU A 280 -20.36 -34.85 22.17
N LEU A 281 -20.54 -33.57 21.86
CA LEU A 281 -21.31 -32.66 22.71
C LEU A 281 -22.76 -33.12 22.84
N LYS A 282 -23.40 -33.49 21.73
CA LYS A 282 -24.79 -33.97 21.70
C LYS A 282 -24.97 -35.26 22.49
N GLU A 283 -24.06 -36.21 22.36
CA GLU A 283 -24.05 -37.47 23.13
C GLU A 283 -23.95 -37.21 24.64
N LYS A 284 -23.21 -36.17 25.04
CA LYS A 284 -23.12 -35.70 26.43
C LYS A 284 -24.31 -34.84 26.87
N GLY A 285 -25.37 -34.76 26.06
CA GLY A 285 -26.60 -34.03 26.38
C GLY A 285 -26.54 -32.52 26.13
N TRP A 286 -25.48 -32.01 25.49
CA TRP A 286 -25.38 -30.60 25.14
C TRP A 286 -26.17 -30.29 23.86
N GLN A 287 -26.75 -29.09 23.82
CA GLN A 287 -27.37 -28.55 22.60
C GLN A 287 -26.41 -27.56 21.94
N THR A 288 -26.22 -27.69 20.63
CA THR A 288 -25.32 -26.85 19.84
C THR A 288 -26.10 -26.12 18.75
N ARG A 289 -25.68 -24.89 18.44
CA ARG A 289 -26.07 -24.16 17.23
C ARG A 289 -24.85 -23.43 16.67
N SER A 290 -24.73 -23.43 15.35
CA SER A 290 -23.69 -22.71 14.62
C SER A 290 -24.33 -21.86 13.52
N ASN A 291 -23.69 -20.73 13.21
CA ASN A 291 -24.07 -19.88 12.08
C ASN A 291 -22.85 -19.05 11.63
N TYR A 292 -22.89 -18.52 10.41
CA TYR A 292 -21.91 -17.55 9.96
C TYR A 292 -22.18 -16.17 10.57
N SER A 293 -21.10 -15.48 10.93
CA SER A 293 -21.14 -14.07 11.34
C SER A 293 -20.35 -13.22 10.36
N VAL A 294 -20.85 -12.02 10.06
CA VAL A 294 -20.10 -11.03 9.27
C VAL A 294 -19.14 -10.30 10.21
N SER A 295 -17.83 -10.44 9.96
CA SER A 295 -16.83 -9.66 10.68
C SER A 295 -16.89 -8.20 10.23
N PRO A 296 -16.85 -7.21 11.15
CA PRO A 296 -16.75 -5.80 10.79
C PRO A 296 -15.41 -5.41 10.17
N THR A 297 -14.39 -6.27 10.30
CA THR A 297 -13.01 -5.99 9.88
C THR A 297 -12.35 -7.21 9.22
N THR A 298 -11.34 -6.94 8.39
CA THR A 298 -10.34 -7.91 7.90
C THR A 298 -8.94 -7.49 8.38
N GLY A 299 -8.00 -8.43 8.51
CA GLY A 299 -6.58 -8.07 8.61
C GLY A 299 -6.06 -7.47 9.93
N GLY A 300 -6.57 -7.89 11.10
CA GLY A 300 -5.90 -7.62 12.38
C GLY A 300 -6.50 -6.56 13.28
N GLN A 301 -7.80 -6.28 13.15
CA GLN A 301 -8.56 -5.39 14.05
C GLN A 301 -9.59 -6.17 14.88
N SER A 302 -9.17 -7.28 15.49
CA SER A 302 -10.08 -8.17 16.23
C SER A 302 -10.76 -7.49 17.41
N TRP A 303 -10.13 -6.49 18.00
CA TRP A 303 -10.74 -5.67 19.05
C TRP A 303 -12.04 -4.98 18.60
N LEU A 304 -12.18 -4.60 17.31
CA LEU A 304 -13.43 -4.05 16.78
C LEU A 304 -14.53 -5.11 16.69
N THR A 305 -14.15 -6.34 16.35
CA THR A 305 -15.07 -7.49 16.31
C THR A 305 -15.53 -7.87 17.71
N TYR A 306 -14.61 -7.95 18.67
CA TYR A 306 -14.93 -8.22 20.08
C TYR A 306 -15.81 -7.12 20.67
N SER A 307 -15.48 -5.86 20.39
CA SER A 307 -16.29 -4.73 20.85
C SER A 307 -17.68 -4.75 20.22
N SER A 308 -17.78 -5.03 18.91
CA SER A 308 -19.08 -5.12 18.23
C SER A 308 -19.97 -6.19 18.85
N PHE A 309 -19.39 -7.37 19.13
CA PHE A 309 -20.09 -8.47 19.78
C PHE A 309 -20.52 -8.11 21.20
N LEU A 310 -19.60 -7.62 22.04
CA LEU A 310 -19.86 -7.36 23.46
C LEU A 310 -20.83 -6.20 23.70
N PHE A 311 -20.79 -5.17 22.85
CA PHE A 311 -21.69 -4.03 22.97
C PHE A 311 -22.98 -4.20 22.16
N GLY A 312 -23.08 -5.22 21.31
CA GLY A 312 -24.22 -5.39 20.40
C GLY A 312 -24.34 -4.25 19.38
N LEU A 313 -23.24 -3.54 19.09
CA LEU A 313 -23.19 -2.41 18.18
C LEU A 313 -22.39 -2.81 16.94
N ARG A 314 -22.90 -2.51 15.74
CA ARG A 314 -22.13 -2.72 14.51
C ARG A 314 -21.06 -1.63 14.40
N MET A 315 -19.85 -1.91 14.86
CA MET A 315 -18.71 -1.04 14.60
C MET A 315 -18.22 -1.29 13.16
N THR A 316 -17.69 -0.26 12.51
CA THR A 316 -17.11 -0.37 11.17
C THR A 316 -15.71 0.20 11.21
N SER A 317 -14.75 -0.48 10.56
CA SER A 317 -13.49 0.17 10.18
C SER A 317 -13.81 1.15 9.06
N ASN A 318 -13.48 2.44 9.25
CA ASN A 318 -13.58 3.44 8.19
C ASN A 318 -12.55 3.18 7.10
#